data_AF-A0A257TK21-F1
#
_entry.id   AF-A0A257TK21-F1
#
_cell.length_a   1.000
_cell.length_b   1.000
_cell.length_c   1.000
_cell.angle_alpha   90.00
_cell.angle_beta   90.00
_cell.angle_gamma   90.00
#
_symmetry.space_group_name_H-M   'P 1'
#
loop_
_entity.id
_entity.type
_entity.pdbx_description
1 polymer ?
#
loop_
_entity_poly.entity_id
_entity_poly.type
_entity_poly.pdbx_seq_one_letter_code
_entity_poly.pdbx_strand_id
1 'polypeptide(L)'
;MHGEWIYFLGSDDYFWDVYALEQMSVALQKMPASVNVAYSRINLVNADGRIIHDFGKPWENVKQRFKQGMSIPHQGTMHRRALFEQRGKFDESFRIAGDYELLLRELISEDAWFFPDIIVAAMRQGGGISSVPANSLVVLRESRRAQRKNGLRFPGIIWLISVARLYLRMLLWKMLGERLARKALDLGRRVMGLPPFWTKT
;
A
#
# COMPACT_ATOMS: atom_id res chain seq x y z
N MET A 1 6.98 25.15 -3.98
CA MET A 1 6.36 24.13 -4.85
C MET A 1 5.03 24.66 -5.40
N HIS A 2 4.83 24.71 -6.72
CA HIS A 2 3.65 25.35 -7.37
C HIS A 2 2.67 24.36 -8.06
N GLY A 3 2.92 23.05 -8.07
CA GLY A 3 2.04 22.07 -8.74
C GLY A 3 0.69 21.80 -8.04
N GLU A 4 -0.39 21.65 -8.79
CA GLU A 4 -1.72 21.30 -8.25
C GLU A 4 -1.74 19.88 -7.67
N TRP A 5 -1.04 18.95 -8.33
CA TRP A 5 -0.93 17.56 -7.93
C TRP A 5 0.49 17.26 -7.42
N ILE A 6 0.55 16.42 -6.40
CA ILE A 6 1.77 16.02 -5.69
C ILE A 6 1.90 14.51 -5.80
N TYR A 7 3.09 14.06 -6.16
CA TYR A 7 3.46 12.66 -6.28
C TYR A 7 4.62 12.34 -5.33
N PHE A 8 4.57 11.18 -4.67
CA PHE A 8 5.67 10.69 -3.84
C PHE A 8 6.29 9.48 -4.53
N LEU A 9 7.58 9.59 -4.86
CA LEU A 9 8.37 8.48 -5.38
C LEU A 9 9.24 7.92 -4.26
N GLY A 10 9.15 6.61 -3.99
CA GLY A 10 10.07 5.92 -3.10
C GLY A 10 11.51 5.94 -3.63
N SER A 11 12.50 5.93 -2.72
CA SER A 11 13.93 5.91 -3.09
C SER A 11 14.35 4.69 -3.90
N ASP A 12 13.64 3.57 -3.73
CA ASP A 12 13.89 2.32 -4.42
C ASP A 12 13.01 2.11 -5.66
N ASP A 13 12.12 3.05 -5.95
CA ASP A 13 11.11 2.96 -7.00
C ASP A 13 11.47 3.87 -8.18
N TYR A 14 10.87 3.61 -9.35
CA TYR A 14 11.11 4.40 -10.55
C TYR A 14 9.86 4.51 -11.41
N PHE A 15 9.78 5.53 -12.26
CA PHE A 15 8.69 5.67 -13.23
C PHE A 15 8.71 4.51 -14.22
N TRP A 16 7.52 4.02 -14.57
CA TRP A 16 7.39 2.84 -15.43
C TRP A 16 8.02 3.03 -16.81
N ASP A 17 7.82 4.21 -17.39
CA ASP A 17 8.42 4.65 -18.63
C ASP A 17 8.61 6.18 -18.64
N VAL A 18 9.23 6.69 -19.70
CA VAL A 18 9.54 8.12 -19.85
C VAL A 18 8.29 9.01 -20.01
N TYR A 19 7.14 8.42 -20.34
CA TYR A 19 5.86 9.10 -20.55
C TYR A 19 4.90 8.96 -19.35
N ALA A 20 5.24 8.17 -18.34
CA ALA A 20 4.35 7.83 -17.22
C ALA A 20 3.80 9.09 -16.50
N LEU A 21 4.66 10.07 -16.23
CA LEU A 21 4.26 11.31 -15.57
C LEU A 21 3.45 12.23 -16.51
N GLU A 22 3.76 12.24 -17.80
CA GLU A 22 3.01 13.00 -18.81
C GLU A 22 1.59 12.45 -18.94
N GLN A 23 1.45 11.14 -19.12
CA GLN A 23 0.16 10.45 -19.20
C GLN A 23 -0.70 10.75 -17.96
N MET A 24 -0.11 10.67 -16.77
CA MET A 24 -0.81 10.99 -15.54
C MET A 24 -1.19 12.48 -15.48
N SER A 25 -0.28 13.40 -15.84
CA SER A 25 -0.56 14.84 -15.87
C SER A 25 -1.75 15.18 -16.76
N VAL A 26 -1.78 14.64 -17.98
CA VAL A 26 -2.89 14.83 -18.94
C VAL A 26 -4.21 14.28 -18.39
N ALA A 27 -4.18 13.13 -17.70
CA ALA A 27 -5.36 12.54 -17.09
C ALA A 27 -5.88 13.38 -15.91
N LEU A 28 -4.98 13.89 -15.07
CA LEU A 28 -5.31 14.69 -13.89
C LEU A 28 -5.92 16.06 -14.22
N GLN A 29 -5.56 16.66 -15.35
CA GLN A 29 -6.15 17.93 -15.81
C GLN A 29 -7.67 17.86 -16.03
N LYS A 30 -8.20 16.64 -16.27
CA LYS A 30 -9.63 16.41 -16.51
C LYS A 30 -10.39 16.11 -15.21
N MET A 31 -9.72 16.10 -14.05
CA MET A 31 -10.33 15.68 -12.80
C MET A 31 -11.17 16.79 -12.15
N PRO A 32 -12.41 16.49 -11.73
CA PRO A 32 -13.23 17.44 -10.99
C PRO A 32 -12.51 17.98 -9.75
N ALA A 33 -12.80 19.23 -9.37
CA ALA A 33 -12.22 19.88 -8.18
C ALA A 33 -12.47 19.12 -6.87
N SER A 34 -13.49 18.25 -6.82
CA SER A 34 -13.82 17.40 -5.68
C SER A 34 -12.88 16.19 -5.49
N VAL A 35 -12.11 15.80 -6.51
CA VAL A 35 -11.22 14.64 -6.42
C VAL A 35 -9.87 15.04 -5.84
N ASN A 36 -9.61 14.67 -4.59
CA ASN A 36 -8.32 14.98 -3.93
C ASN A 36 -7.28 13.86 -4.06
N VAL A 37 -7.72 12.63 -4.36
CA VAL A 37 -6.84 11.47 -4.49
C VAL A 37 -7.18 10.77 -5.79
N ALA A 38 -6.18 10.59 -6.64
CA ALA A 38 -6.26 9.75 -7.83
C ALA A 38 -5.13 8.74 -7.80
N TYR A 39 -5.32 7.55 -8.34
CA TYR A 39 -4.28 6.55 -8.41
C TYR A 39 -4.37 5.74 -9.70
N SER A 40 -3.26 5.16 -10.10
CA SER A 40 -3.17 4.30 -11.26
C SER A 40 -2.56 2.95 -10.90
N ARG A 41 -2.23 2.15 -11.92
CA ARG A 41 -1.56 0.88 -11.72
C ARG A 41 -0.07 1.08 -11.47
N ILE A 42 0.52 0.10 -10.79
CA ILE A 42 1.98 -0.04 -10.65
C ILE A 42 2.38 -1.48 -10.90
N ASN A 43 3.64 -1.70 -11.26
CA ASN A 43 4.21 -3.03 -11.36
C ASN A 43 5.17 -3.29 -10.19
N LEU A 44 5.01 -4.41 -9.51
CA LEU A 44 6.03 -4.95 -8.62
C LEU A 44 7.09 -5.64 -9.46
N VAL A 45 8.34 -5.22 -9.34
CA VAL A 45 9.46 -5.78 -10.08
C VAL A 45 10.47 -6.47 -9.16
N ASN A 46 11.12 -7.51 -9.67
CA ASN A 46 12.26 -8.14 -9.00
C ASN A 46 13.56 -7.32 -9.22
N ALA A 47 14.68 -7.81 -8.67
CA ALA A 47 15.99 -7.15 -8.84
C ALA A 47 16.44 -7.03 -10.31
N ASP A 48 15.96 -7.92 -11.19
CA ASP A 48 16.26 -7.92 -12.63
C ASP A 48 15.27 -7.06 -13.45
N GLY A 49 14.33 -6.36 -12.80
CA GLY A 49 13.31 -5.57 -13.47
C GLY A 49 12.13 -6.37 -14.04
N ARG A 50 12.05 -7.68 -13.79
CA ARG A 50 10.94 -8.54 -14.24
C ARG A 50 9.70 -8.30 -13.39
N ILE A 51 8.54 -8.21 -14.04
CA ILE A 51 7.25 -8.06 -13.38
C ILE A 51 6.92 -9.32 -12.58
N ILE A 52 6.71 -9.15 -11.27
CA ILE A 52 6.24 -10.19 -10.35
C ILE A 52 4.71 -10.12 -10.22
N HIS A 53 4.16 -8.90 -10.16
CA HIS A 53 2.75 -8.66 -9.91
C HIS A 53 2.35 -7.25 -10.35
N ASP A 54 1.10 -7.06 -10.77
CA ASP A 54 0.52 -5.75 -11.00
C ASP A 54 -0.42 -5.36 -9.84
N PHE A 55 -0.40 -4.08 -9.49
CA PHE A 55 -1.29 -3.50 -8.49
C PHE A 55 -2.15 -2.41 -9.11
N GLY A 56 -3.29 -2.14 -8.49
CA GLY A 56 -4.28 -1.17 -8.96
C GLY A 56 -5.58 -1.87 -9.30
N LYS A 57 -6.66 -1.46 -8.63
CA LYS A 57 -8.02 -1.96 -8.85
C LYS A 57 -8.97 -0.77 -8.76
N PRO A 58 -10.16 -0.84 -9.40
CA PRO A 58 -11.18 0.19 -9.25
C PRO A 58 -11.53 0.46 -7.79
N TRP A 59 -11.79 1.72 -7.46
CA TRP A 59 -11.95 2.17 -6.07
C TRP A 59 -13.11 1.48 -5.37
N GLU A 60 -14.23 1.30 -6.06
CA GLU A 60 -15.42 0.61 -5.58
C GLU A 60 -15.11 -0.83 -5.11
N ASN A 61 -14.11 -1.49 -5.73
CA ASN A 61 -13.71 -2.84 -5.38
C ASN A 61 -12.79 -2.91 -4.16
N VAL A 62 -12.17 -1.79 -3.77
CA VAL A 62 -11.18 -1.75 -2.68
C VAL A 62 -11.58 -0.85 -1.53
N LYS A 63 -12.58 0.03 -1.66
CA LYS A 63 -13.03 1.00 -0.65
C LYS A 63 -13.24 0.38 0.74
N GLN A 64 -13.93 -0.76 0.82
CA GLN A 64 -14.20 -1.43 2.10
C GLN A 64 -12.94 -2.09 2.70
N ARG A 65 -12.02 -2.54 1.85
CA ARG A 65 -10.73 -3.09 2.27
C ARG A 65 -9.80 -1.96 2.74
N PHE A 66 -9.85 -0.80 2.08
CA PHE A 66 -9.02 0.36 2.38
C PHE A 66 -9.21 0.83 3.84
N LYS A 67 -10.46 0.83 4.33
CA LYS A 67 -10.78 1.13 5.73
C LYS A 67 -10.13 0.17 6.74
N GLN A 68 -9.60 -0.97 6.29
CA GLN A 68 -8.98 -2.00 7.12
C GLN A 68 -7.45 -2.11 6.92
N GLY A 69 -6.91 -1.43 5.91
CA GLY A 69 -5.48 -1.32 5.61
C GLY A 69 -5.24 -0.78 4.20
N MET A 70 -4.02 -0.33 3.90
CA MET A 70 -3.67 0.19 2.57
C MET A 70 -3.97 -0.85 1.47
N SER A 71 -4.88 -0.52 0.56
CA SER A 71 -5.31 -1.41 -0.52
C SER A 71 -5.25 -0.79 -1.91
N ILE A 72 -4.76 0.44 -1.99
CA ILE A 72 -4.35 1.10 -3.24
C ILE A 72 -2.82 1.22 -3.23
N PRO A 73 -2.16 1.18 -4.39
CA PRO A 73 -0.72 1.36 -4.46
C PRO A 73 -0.35 2.82 -4.17
N HIS A 74 0.31 3.11 -3.04
CA HIS A 74 0.74 4.47 -2.72
C HIS A 74 1.72 5.03 -3.77
N GLN A 75 2.64 4.20 -4.28
CA GLN A 75 3.53 4.57 -5.40
C GLN A 75 2.77 4.83 -6.71
N GLY A 76 1.49 4.48 -6.78
CA GLY A 76 0.60 4.81 -7.89
C GLY A 76 -0.27 6.04 -7.63
N THR A 77 -0.13 6.69 -6.48
CA THR A 77 -1.10 7.67 -5.98
C THR A 77 -0.62 9.10 -6.20
N MET A 78 -1.54 9.92 -6.70
CA MET A 78 -1.43 11.35 -6.91
C MET A 78 -2.34 12.06 -5.92
N HIS A 79 -1.80 13.09 -5.25
CA HIS A 79 -2.49 13.82 -4.20
C HIS A 79 -2.69 15.26 -4.67
N ARG A 80 -3.94 15.72 -4.76
CA ARG A 80 -4.19 17.14 -4.98
C ARG A 80 -3.67 17.92 -3.78
N ARG A 81 -3.04 19.07 -4.02
CA ARG A 81 -2.53 19.97 -2.96
C ARG A 81 -3.59 20.29 -1.90
N ALA A 82 -4.83 20.47 -2.32
CA ALA A 82 -5.98 20.71 -1.46
C ALA A 82 -6.15 19.64 -0.36
N LEU A 83 -5.74 18.39 -0.61
CA LEU A 83 -5.70 17.34 0.42
C LEU A 83 -4.90 17.78 1.64
N PHE A 84 -3.71 18.35 1.43
CA PHE A 84 -2.81 18.75 2.51
C PHE A 84 -3.28 20.04 3.21
N GLU A 85 -3.95 20.91 2.47
CA GLU A 85 -4.55 22.13 3.00
C GLU A 85 -5.77 21.81 3.89
N GLN A 86 -6.58 20.83 3.49
CA GLN A 86 -7.82 20.45 4.18
C GLN A 86 -7.60 19.43 5.29
N ARG A 87 -6.72 18.43 5.07
CA ARG A 87 -6.50 17.30 6.00
C ARG A 87 -5.17 17.37 6.74
N GLY A 88 -4.34 18.38 6.45
CA GLY A 88 -3.02 18.56 7.04
C GLY A 88 -1.94 17.68 6.39
N LYS A 89 -0.70 17.81 6.90
CA LYS A 89 0.46 17.05 6.44
C LYS A 89 0.50 15.64 7.06
N PHE A 90 1.51 14.85 6.66
CA PHE A 90 1.85 13.59 7.30
C PHE A 90 2.01 13.76 8.81
N ASP A 91 1.48 12.81 9.57
CA ASP A 91 1.75 12.71 11.01
C ASP A 91 3.07 11.96 11.22
N GLU A 92 4.12 12.70 11.55
CA GLU A 92 5.48 12.20 11.73
C GLU A 92 5.61 11.19 12.89
N SER A 93 4.58 11.03 13.74
CA SER A 93 4.56 9.97 14.75
C SER A 93 4.36 8.58 14.15
N PHE A 94 3.97 8.46 12.87
CA PHE A 94 3.90 7.21 12.12
C PHE A 94 5.22 6.94 11.40
N ARG A 95 5.88 5.83 11.76
CA ARG A 95 7.17 5.47 11.18
C ARG A 95 7.03 4.70 9.87
N ILE A 96 5.91 4.00 9.69
CA ILE A 96 5.68 3.14 8.52
C ILE A 96 4.36 3.48 7.82
N ALA A 97 3.26 3.60 8.56
CA ALA A 97 1.91 3.74 7.99
C ALA A 97 1.42 5.20 7.88
N GLY A 98 2.35 6.15 7.70
CA GLY A 98 2.01 7.58 7.60
C GLY A 98 1.23 7.92 6.33
N ASP A 99 1.56 7.25 5.22
CA ASP A 99 0.82 7.31 3.96
C ASP A 99 -0.64 6.83 4.11
N TYR A 100 -0.82 5.69 4.76
CA TYR A 100 -2.12 5.12 5.05
C TYR A 100 -2.93 6.04 5.95
N GLU A 101 -2.31 6.60 6.99
CA GLU A 101 -3.03 7.49 7.89
C GLU A 101 -3.48 8.78 7.22
N LEU A 102 -2.62 9.41 6.41
CA LEU A 102 -2.98 10.60 5.63
C LEU A 102 -4.15 10.32 4.68
N LEU A 103 -4.04 9.26 3.88
CA LEU A 103 -5.08 8.90 2.90
C LEU A 103 -6.38 8.47 3.58
N LEU A 104 -6.31 7.85 4.76
CA LEU A 104 -7.49 7.46 5.51
C LEU A 104 -8.30 8.66 6.03
N ARG A 105 -7.66 9.79 6.32
CA ARG A 105 -8.38 11.03 6.71
C ARG A 105 -9.34 11.50 5.61
N GLU A 106 -8.95 11.31 4.35
CA GLU A 106 -9.73 11.72 3.18
C GLU A 106 -10.71 10.64 2.75
N LEU A 107 -10.20 9.43 2.49
CA LEU A 107 -10.93 8.34 1.84
C LEU A 107 -11.89 7.58 2.77
N ILE A 108 -12.06 8.07 4.01
CA ILE A 108 -13.11 7.56 4.89
C ILE A 108 -14.50 8.07 4.44
N SER A 109 -14.57 9.33 3.99
CA SER A 109 -15.78 10.00 3.50
C SER A 109 -15.77 10.20 1.98
N GLU A 110 -14.61 10.47 1.39
CA GLU A 110 -14.47 10.74 -0.04
C GLU A 110 -14.06 9.51 -0.85
N ASP A 111 -14.13 9.65 -2.18
CA ASP A 111 -13.74 8.63 -3.12
C ASP A 111 -12.42 8.97 -3.82
N ALA A 112 -11.63 7.93 -4.08
CA ALA A 112 -10.44 8.03 -4.90
C ALA A 112 -10.78 7.75 -6.37
N TRP A 113 -10.13 8.45 -7.29
CA TRP A 113 -10.26 8.18 -8.72
C TRP A 113 -9.23 7.15 -9.20
N PHE A 114 -9.64 6.18 -10.01
CA PHE A 114 -8.73 5.15 -10.54
C PHE A 114 -8.51 5.31 -12.06
N PHE A 115 -7.25 5.28 -12.48
CA PHE A 115 -6.86 5.23 -13.89
C PHE A 115 -6.39 3.81 -14.27
N PRO A 116 -7.24 3.00 -14.94
CA PRO A 116 -6.94 1.60 -15.24
C PRO A 116 -5.86 1.40 -16.30
N ASP A 117 -5.71 2.35 -17.22
CA ASP A 117 -4.86 2.22 -18.41
C ASP A 117 -3.46 2.84 -18.23
N ILE A 118 -3.21 3.46 -17.07
CA ILE A 118 -1.93 4.10 -16.77
C ILE A 118 -1.16 3.23 -15.78
N ILE A 119 0.09 2.91 -16.11
CA ILE A 119 1.05 2.34 -15.17
C ILE A 119 2.07 3.45 -14.89
N VAL A 120 2.08 3.98 -13.66
CA VAL A 120 2.93 5.15 -13.37
C VAL A 120 4.31 4.76 -12.85
N ALA A 121 4.41 3.68 -12.09
CA ALA A 121 5.64 3.31 -11.40
C ALA A 121 5.90 1.81 -11.40
N ALA A 122 7.19 1.48 -11.31
CA ALA A 122 7.69 0.18 -10.88
C ALA A 122 8.16 0.27 -9.43
N MET A 123 7.60 -0.59 -8.59
CA MET A 123 7.97 -0.74 -7.19
C MET A 123 8.91 -1.94 -7.04
N ARG A 124 10.07 -1.74 -6.41
CA ARG A 124 11.01 -2.85 -6.20
C ARG A 124 10.56 -3.76 -5.07
N GLN A 125 10.60 -5.07 -5.30
CA GLN A 125 10.35 -6.05 -4.26
C GLN A 125 11.36 -5.89 -3.11
N GLY A 126 10.84 -5.72 -1.90
CA GLY A 126 11.68 -5.59 -0.70
C GLY A 126 12.17 -4.16 -0.41
N GLY A 127 11.91 -3.18 -1.29
CA GLY A 127 12.36 -1.79 -1.07
C GLY A 127 11.60 -1.08 0.08
N GLY A 128 10.33 -1.42 0.28
CA GLY A 128 9.53 -0.80 1.34
C GLY A 128 9.82 -1.38 2.73
N ILE A 129 10.03 -0.51 3.72
CA ILE A 129 10.18 -0.91 5.14
C ILE A 129 8.99 -1.72 5.68
N SER A 130 7.80 -1.54 5.10
CA SER A 130 6.58 -2.31 5.41
C SER A 130 6.65 -3.77 4.96
N SER A 131 7.52 -4.09 4.00
CA SER A 131 7.73 -5.45 3.49
C SER A 131 8.66 -6.29 4.38
N VAL A 132 9.40 -5.66 5.29
CA VAL A 132 10.33 -6.33 6.21
C VAL A 132 9.54 -7.10 7.28
N PRO A 133 9.73 -8.43 7.42
CA PRO A 133 8.97 -9.25 8.37
C PRO A 133 9.07 -8.79 9.83
N ALA A 134 10.21 -8.25 10.25
CA ALA A 134 10.43 -7.70 11.59
C ALA A 134 9.48 -6.50 11.89
N ASN A 135 9.08 -5.77 10.86
CA ASN A 135 8.21 -4.60 10.97
C ASN A 135 6.71 -4.95 10.95
N SER A 136 6.33 -6.21 10.71
CA SER A 136 4.91 -6.59 10.57
C SER A 136 4.06 -6.20 11.79
N LEU A 137 4.61 -6.30 13.00
CA LEU A 137 3.90 -5.90 14.22
C LEU A 137 3.71 -4.38 14.30
N VAL A 138 4.73 -3.61 13.91
CA VAL A 138 4.69 -2.14 13.87
C VAL A 138 3.65 -1.69 12.85
N VAL A 139 3.69 -2.25 11.64
CA VAL A 139 2.70 -1.98 10.57
C VAL A 139 1.28 -2.20 11.09
N LEU A 140 0.97 -3.36 11.68
CA LEU A 140 -0.40 -3.64 12.15
C LEU A 140 -0.83 -2.71 13.28
N ARG A 141 0.08 -2.36 14.19
CA ARG A 141 -0.18 -1.41 15.29
C ARG A 141 -0.43 -0.01 14.76
N GLU A 142 0.41 0.48 13.85
CA GLU A 142 0.26 1.80 13.25
C GLU A 142 -1.00 1.88 12.38
N SER A 143 -1.29 0.89 11.54
CA SER A 143 -2.55 0.85 10.78
C SER A 143 -3.78 0.87 11.71
N ARG A 144 -3.74 0.15 12.84
CA ARG A 144 -4.83 0.19 13.82
C ARG A 144 -4.93 1.55 14.52
N ARG A 145 -3.80 2.18 14.82
CA ARG A 145 -3.76 3.54 15.39
C ARG A 145 -4.37 4.55 14.41
N ALA A 146 -4.01 4.49 13.13
CA ALA A 146 -4.60 5.31 12.07
C ALA A 146 -6.11 5.13 11.99
N GLN A 147 -6.59 3.89 12.00
CA GLN A 147 -8.02 3.57 12.01
C GLN A 147 -8.75 4.17 13.21
N ARG A 148 -8.21 4.00 14.42
CA ARG A 148 -8.82 4.58 15.64
C ARG A 148 -8.83 6.10 15.62
N LYS A 149 -7.74 6.73 15.16
CA LYS A 149 -7.63 8.19 15.02
C LYS A 149 -8.68 8.75 14.06
N ASN A 150 -9.07 7.99 13.05
CA ASN A 150 -10.09 8.34 12.06
C ASN A 150 -11.48 7.73 12.38
N GLY A 151 -11.79 7.46 13.65
CA GLY A 151 -13.15 7.06 14.08
C GLY A 151 -13.54 5.60 13.83
N LEU A 152 -12.67 4.77 13.25
CA LEU A 152 -12.93 3.33 13.06
C LEU A 152 -12.64 2.55 14.36
N ARG A 153 -13.58 2.64 15.30
CA ARG A 153 -13.46 2.12 16.68
C ARG A 153 -13.20 0.61 16.76
N PHE A 154 -13.81 -0.18 15.87
CA PHE A 154 -13.67 -1.64 15.84
C PHE A 154 -12.71 -2.09 14.73
N PRO A 155 -11.91 -3.15 14.96
CA PRO A 155 -11.07 -3.72 13.92
C PRO A 155 -11.94 -4.43 12.88
N GLY A 156 -11.64 -4.22 11.60
CA GLY A 156 -12.27 -4.98 10.53
C GLY A 156 -11.72 -6.41 10.43
N ILE A 157 -12.48 -7.29 9.78
CA ILE A 157 -12.15 -8.71 9.62
C ILE A 157 -10.79 -8.94 8.92
N ILE A 158 -10.44 -8.11 7.95
CA ILE A 158 -9.17 -8.21 7.21
C ILE A 158 -7.99 -7.90 8.16
N TRP A 159 -8.15 -6.92 9.04
CA TRP A 159 -7.15 -6.60 10.05
C TRP A 159 -7.02 -7.75 11.06
N LEU A 160 -8.14 -8.30 11.54
CA LEU A 160 -8.15 -9.45 12.46
C LEU A 160 -7.45 -10.67 11.85
N ILE A 161 -7.73 -10.99 10.57
CA ILE A 161 -7.06 -12.07 9.84
C ILE A 161 -5.55 -11.80 9.74
N SER A 162 -5.16 -10.55 9.51
CA SER A 162 -3.75 -10.16 9.40
C SER A 162 -3.01 -10.33 10.73
N VAL A 163 -3.67 -9.98 11.85
CA VAL A 163 -3.17 -10.22 13.20
C VAL A 163 -3.05 -11.71 13.50
N ALA A 164 -4.09 -12.50 13.21
CA ALA A 164 -4.07 -13.95 13.42
C ALA A 164 -2.93 -14.63 12.63
N ARG A 165 -2.74 -14.23 11.37
CA ARG A 165 -1.62 -14.71 10.52
C ARG A 165 -0.26 -14.35 11.11
N LEU A 166 -0.09 -13.15 11.67
CA LEU A 166 1.16 -12.75 12.31
C LEU A 166 1.44 -13.59 13.56
N TYR A 167 0.46 -13.80 14.43
CA TYR A 167 0.64 -14.63 15.62
C TYR A 167 0.88 -16.10 15.28
N LEU A 168 0.19 -16.65 14.27
CA LEU A 168 0.46 -17.99 13.75
C LEU A 168 1.91 -18.10 13.25
N ARG A 169 2.40 -17.10 12.50
CA ARG A 169 3.78 -17.05 12.03
C ARG A 169 4.77 -17.06 13.21
N MET A 170 4.52 -16.24 14.23
CA MET A 170 5.38 -16.20 15.43
C MET A 170 5.35 -17.51 16.21
N LEU A 171 4.18 -18.16 16.31
CA LEU A 171 4.03 -19.46 16.96
C LEU A 171 4.82 -20.54 16.22
N LEU A 172 4.67 -20.64 14.89
CA LEU A 172 5.43 -21.58 14.06
C LEU A 172 6.93 -21.37 14.21
N TRP A 173 7.38 -20.10 14.22
CA TRP A 173 8.79 -19.77 14.41
C TRP A 173 9.30 -20.23 15.78
N LYS A 174 8.52 -19.98 16.85
CA LYS A 174 8.88 -20.40 18.21
C LYS A 174 8.90 -21.93 18.37
N MET A 175 7.97 -22.65 17.74
CA MET A 175 7.82 -24.10 17.89
C MET A 175 8.77 -24.91 17.00
N LEU A 176 8.95 -24.50 15.75
CA LEU A 176 9.68 -25.27 14.74
C LEU A 176 11.09 -24.73 14.48
N GLY A 177 11.41 -23.54 14.99
CA GLY A 177 12.60 -22.79 14.59
C GLY A 177 12.45 -22.14 13.21
N GLU A 178 13.30 -21.16 12.94
CA GLU A 178 13.17 -20.26 11.78
C GLU A 178 13.11 -21.00 10.43
N ARG A 179 14.06 -21.91 10.20
CA ARG A 179 14.18 -22.61 8.92
C ARG A 179 12.96 -23.46 8.59
N LEU A 180 12.43 -24.20 9.57
CA LEU A 180 11.26 -25.05 9.39
C LEU A 180 9.99 -24.22 9.28
N ALA A 181 9.86 -23.14 10.05
CA ALA A 181 8.73 -22.23 9.95
C ALA A 181 8.64 -21.57 8.56
N ARG A 182 9.76 -21.10 8.00
CA ARG A 182 9.81 -20.54 6.63
C ARG A 182 9.33 -21.56 5.59
N LYS A 183 9.80 -22.83 5.68
CA LYS A 183 9.35 -23.93 4.81
C LYS A 183 7.85 -24.22 4.96
N ALA A 184 7.33 -24.27 6.19
CA ALA A 184 5.91 -24.52 6.46
C ALA A 184 5.01 -23.40 5.90
N LEU A 185 5.42 -22.13 6.05
CA LEU A 185 4.70 -20.99 5.49
C LEU A 185 4.68 -21.02 3.96
N ASP A 186 5.81 -21.35 3.33
CA ASP A 186 5.88 -21.48 1.87
C ASP A 186 5.10 -22.70 1.34
N LEU A 187 5.00 -23.79 2.11
CA LEU A 187 4.11 -24.91 1.80
C LEU A 187 2.64 -24.45 1.80
N GLY A 188 2.22 -23.70 2.83
CA GLY A 188 0.88 -23.12 2.89
C GLY A 188 0.59 -22.17 1.72
N ARG A 189 1.57 -21.36 1.30
CA ARG A 189 1.47 -20.52 0.11
C ARG A 189 1.27 -21.34 -1.17
N ARG A 190 2.01 -22.45 -1.33
CA ARG A 190 1.85 -23.36 -2.49
C ARG A 190 0.47 -24.01 -2.53
N VAL A 191 -0.08 -24.43 -1.38
CA VAL A 191 -1.45 -24.96 -1.29
C VAL A 191 -2.48 -23.91 -1.75
N MET A 192 -2.21 -22.63 -1.52
CA MET A 192 -3.03 -21.52 -2.01
C MET A 192 -2.69 -21.06 -3.44
N GLY A 193 -1.82 -21.78 -4.17
CA GLY A 193 -1.39 -21.41 -5.52
C GLY A 193 -0.44 -20.20 -5.60
N LEU A 194 0.14 -19.77 -4.48
CA LEU A 194 1.04 -18.62 -4.40
C LEU A 194 2.53 -19.04 -4.45
N PRO A 195 3.42 -18.24 -5.07
CA PRO A 195 4.84 -18.53 -5.11
C PRO A 195 5.48 -18.43 -3.72
N PRO A 196 6.56 -19.18 -3.44
CA PRO A 196 7.30 -19.10 -2.18
C PRO A 196 7.90 -17.70 -2.00
N PHE A 197 7.85 -17.21 -0.76
CA PHE A 197 8.33 -15.89 -0.36
C PHE A 197 9.32 -15.98 0.80
N TRP A 198 9.07 -16.88 1.76
CA TRP A 198 9.80 -16.92 3.03
C TRP A 198 11.15 -17.61 2.94
N THR A 199 11.35 -18.55 2.01
CA THR A 199 12.65 -19.21 1.81
C THR A 199 13.55 -18.49 0.80
N LYS A 200 13.06 -17.41 0.16
CA LYS A 200 13.83 -16.61 -0.81
C LYS A 200 14.54 -15.40 -0.19
N THR A 201 14.25 -15.12 1.08
CA THR A 201 14.84 -14.04 1.90
C THR A 201 15.73 -14.63 2.98
#